data_AF-A0A813SG27-F1
#
_entry.id   AF-A0A813SG27-F1
#
_cell.length_a   1.000
_cell.length_b   1.000
_cell.length_c   1.000
_cell.angle_alpha   90.00
_cell.angle_beta   90.00
_cell.angle_gamma   90.00
#
_symmetry.space_group_name_H-M   'P 1'
#
loop_
_entity.id
_entity.type
_entity.pdbx_description
1 polymer ?
#
loop_
_entity_poly.entity_id
_entity_poly.type
_entity_poly.pdbx_seq_one_letter_code
_entity_poly.pdbx_strand_id
1 'polypeptide(L)'
;MLYLPYNGFGDNLIQHVAVALLDYKALTKLDLSGNRIGDIGAQHLADALRNHQSSLGGTNPYINQGNRIGDEEAKYFADALKMNKTLTTLNLSRNSIGNIGVKYLSDALQNNTTITILDLSWNRIEDFGVQYLADALRNNQTLINLNLEGNRIQNNGLKYFANALIDNKTLIHLELKENLGSYSPVAGPVIQTRNEKTFTKINLQQNKVGDNEARFLADEFLGELRSTLITPDHQLNRIGDTEAQQIASALKNNEALNKSALVNNKISMELQNRLKTEDNKFYFSVFYIFDD
;
A
#
# COMPACT_ATOMS: atom_id res chain seq x y z
N MET A 1 -19.98 -13.48 -10.95
CA MET A 1 -19.59 -12.34 -10.08
C MET A 1 -20.83 -11.89 -9.33
N LEU A 2 -20.70 -11.50 -8.05
CA LEU A 2 -21.80 -11.00 -7.21
C LEU A 2 -21.42 -9.60 -6.71
N TYR A 3 -22.26 -8.60 -6.99
CA TYR A 3 -21.97 -7.18 -6.73
C TYR A 3 -23.13 -6.58 -5.93
N LEU A 4 -22.88 -6.25 -4.66
CA LEU A 4 -23.89 -5.82 -3.70
C LEU A 4 -23.44 -4.63 -2.83
N PRO A 5 -22.82 -3.57 -3.38
CA PRO A 5 -22.32 -2.47 -2.56
C PRO A 5 -23.40 -1.45 -2.18
N TYR A 6 -23.18 -0.73 -1.08
CA TYR A 6 -23.99 0.41 -0.61
C TYR A 6 -25.49 0.11 -0.40
N ASN A 7 -25.83 -1.13 -0.07
CA ASN A 7 -27.22 -1.52 0.18
C ASN A 7 -27.63 -1.43 1.66
N GLY A 8 -26.71 -1.04 2.55
CA GLY A 8 -26.97 -0.96 3.98
C GLY A 8 -27.18 -2.32 4.65
N PHE A 9 -26.71 -3.40 4.02
CA PHE A 9 -26.87 -4.76 4.53
C PHE A 9 -26.14 -4.94 5.86
N GLY A 10 -26.90 -5.37 6.88
CA GLY A 10 -26.35 -5.76 8.18
C GLY A 10 -26.05 -7.26 8.23
N ASP A 11 -25.55 -7.72 9.37
CA ASP A 11 -25.03 -9.08 9.57
C ASP A 11 -26.01 -10.19 9.21
N ASN A 12 -27.30 -10.02 9.53
CA ASN A 12 -28.33 -11.01 9.23
C ASN A 12 -28.42 -11.33 7.74
N LEU A 13 -28.37 -10.31 6.87
CA LEU A 13 -28.44 -10.56 5.43
C LEU A 13 -27.11 -11.14 4.92
N ILE A 14 -25.99 -10.66 5.45
CA ILE A 14 -24.66 -11.15 5.10
C ILE A 14 -24.48 -12.61 5.44
N GLN A 15 -25.05 -13.08 6.56
CA GLN A 15 -25.07 -14.50 6.90
C GLN A 15 -25.70 -15.33 5.78
N HIS A 16 -26.84 -14.89 5.23
CA HIS A 16 -27.50 -15.61 4.13
C HIS A 16 -26.67 -15.57 2.85
N VAL A 17 -26.04 -14.43 2.54
CA VAL A 17 -25.11 -14.31 1.42
C VAL A 17 -23.94 -15.29 1.61
N ALA A 18 -23.31 -15.30 2.79
CA ALA A 18 -22.19 -16.16 3.13
C ALA A 18 -22.52 -17.65 3.00
N VAL A 19 -23.71 -18.08 3.44
CA VAL A 19 -24.17 -19.46 3.23
C VAL A 19 -24.31 -19.76 1.73
N ALA A 20 -24.92 -18.87 0.95
CA ALA A 20 -25.06 -19.07 -0.49
C ALA A 20 -23.71 -19.13 -1.23
N LEU A 21 -22.66 -18.47 -0.71
CA LEU A 21 -21.30 -18.54 -1.28
C LEU A 21 -20.65 -19.93 -1.15
N LEU A 22 -21.07 -20.74 -0.17
CA LEU A 22 -20.57 -22.11 0.00
C LEU A 22 -21.05 -23.03 -1.12
N ASP A 23 -22.28 -22.83 -1.57
CA ASP A 23 -22.90 -23.64 -2.61
C ASP A 23 -22.48 -23.19 -4.02
N TYR A 24 -22.20 -21.90 -4.21
CA TYR A 24 -21.90 -21.33 -5.53
C TYR A 24 -20.40 -21.25 -5.85
N LYS A 25 -19.77 -22.41 -6.08
CA LYS A 25 -18.31 -22.53 -6.38
C LYS A 25 -17.84 -21.86 -7.67
N ALA A 26 -18.77 -21.49 -8.54
CA ALA A 26 -18.46 -20.75 -9.78
C ALA A 26 -18.26 -19.24 -9.54
N LEU A 27 -18.38 -18.75 -8.30
CA LEU A 27 -18.14 -17.34 -8.00
C LEU A 27 -16.65 -16.99 -8.12
N THR A 28 -16.36 -16.01 -8.96
CA THR A 28 -14.99 -15.52 -9.19
C THR A 28 -14.78 -14.08 -8.72
N LYS A 29 -15.80 -13.43 -8.16
CA LYS A 29 -15.71 -12.07 -7.62
C LYS A 29 -16.89 -11.79 -6.70
N LEU A 30 -16.61 -11.20 -5.55
CA LEU A 30 -17.59 -10.73 -4.58
C LEU A 30 -17.28 -9.29 -4.18
N ASP A 31 -18.27 -8.42 -4.28
CA ASP A 31 -18.19 -7.05 -3.77
C ASP A 31 -19.36 -6.76 -2.83
N LEU A 32 -19.02 -6.45 -1.57
CA LEU A 32 -19.93 -6.14 -0.48
C LEU A 32 -19.61 -4.77 0.14
N SER A 33 -18.98 -3.87 -0.63
CA SER A 33 -18.49 -2.59 -0.14
C SER A 33 -19.61 -1.66 0.35
N GLY A 34 -19.35 -0.85 1.38
CA GLY A 34 -20.27 0.20 1.84
C GLY A 34 -21.55 -0.32 2.50
N ASN A 35 -21.52 -1.53 3.06
CA ASN A 35 -22.63 -2.09 3.83
C ASN A 35 -22.44 -1.81 5.32
N ARG A 36 -23.25 -2.44 6.18
CA ARG A 36 -23.20 -2.31 7.65
C ARG A 36 -22.76 -3.61 8.30
N ILE A 37 -21.74 -4.24 7.70
CA ILE A 37 -21.21 -5.52 8.16
C ILE A 37 -20.42 -5.29 9.44
N GLY A 38 -20.93 -5.84 10.53
CA GLY A 38 -20.32 -5.92 11.85
C GLY A 38 -19.55 -7.23 12.05
N ASP A 39 -19.42 -7.62 13.30
CA ASP A 39 -18.65 -8.77 13.76
C ASP A 39 -19.21 -10.10 13.25
N ILE A 40 -20.51 -10.32 13.41
CA ILE A 40 -21.19 -11.56 13.00
C ILE A 40 -21.13 -11.73 11.47
N GLY A 41 -21.39 -10.66 10.73
CA GLY A 41 -21.33 -10.69 9.27
C GLY A 41 -19.91 -10.94 8.77
N ALA A 42 -18.90 -10.31 9.39
CA ALA A 42 -17.50 -10.54 9.08
C ALA A 42 -17.07 -11.99 9.33
N GLN A 43 -17.49 -12.58 10.46
CA GLN A 43 -17.22 -13.98 10.77
C GLN A 43 -17.81 -14.90 9.70
N HIS A 44 -19.09 -14.73 9.36
CA HIS A 44 -19.73 -15.56 8.33
C HIS A 44 -19.06 -15.43 6.96
N LEU A 45 -18.67 -14.21 6.57
CA LEU A 45 -17.94 -14.00 5.32
C LEU A 45 -16.56 -14.65 5.32
N ALA A 46 -15.83 -14.56 6.43
CA ALA A 46 -14.57 -15.24 6.58
C ALA A 46 -14.72 -16.77 6.52
N ASP A 47 -15.75 -17.34 7.15
CA ASP A 47 -16.05 -18.77 7.07
C ASP A 47 -16.42 -19.20 5.64
N ALA A 48 -17.18 -18.38 4.92
CA ALA A 48 -17.46 -18.61 3.50
C ALA A 48 -16.17 -18.57 2.68
N LEU A 49 -15.34 -17.55 2.87
CA LEU A 49 -14.04 -17.42 2.21
C LEU A 49 -13.12 -18.60 2.50
N ARG A 50 -13.03 -19.04 3.74
CA ARG A 50 -12.19 -20.17 4.16
C ARG A 50 -12.48 -21.43 3.33
N ASN A 51 -13.75 -21.69 3.07
CA ASN A 51 -14.23 -22.90 2.41
C ASN A 51 -14.44 -22.74 0.90
N HIS A 52 -14.51 -21.50 0.41
CA HIS A 52 -14.70 -21.21 -1.00
C HIS A 52 -13.40 -21.37 -1.79
N GLN A 53 -13.31 -22.45 -2.56
CA GLN A 53 -12.20 -22.74 -3.48
C GLN A 53 -12.68 -22.52 -4.91
N SER A 54 -12.32 -21.39 -5.52
CA SER A 54 -12.66 -21.14 -6.92
C SER A 54 -11.96 -22.17 -7.80
N SER A 55 -12.72 -22.99 -8.52
CA SER A 55 -12.19 -23.98 -9.46
C SER A 55 -11.77 -23.37 -10.80
N LEU A 56 -12.11 -22.10 -11.02
CA LEU A 56 -11.78 -21.36 -12.23
C LEU A 56 -10.46 -20.60 -11.99
N GLY A 57 -9.42 -20.93 -12.74
CA GLY A 57 -8.17 -20.18 -12.75
C GLY A 57 -8.45 -18.73 -13.19
N GLY A 58 -8.00 -17.76 -12.40
CA GLY A 58 -8.26 -16.35 -12.63
C GLY A 58 -8.12 -15.51 -11.36
N THR A 59 -8.30 -14.20 -11.48
CA THR A 59 -8.34 -13.32 -10.30
C THR A 59 -9.66 -13.52 -9.56
N ASN A 60 -9.59 -13.77 -8.25
CA ASN A 60 -10.77 -13.87 -7.39
C ASN A 60 -10.80 -12.70 -6.38
N PRO A 61 -11.25 -11.51 -6.78
CA PRO A 61 -11.32 -10.37 -5.88
C PRO A 61 -12.50 -10.48 -4.91
N TYR A 62 -12.16 -10.42 -3.63
CA TYR A 62 -13.08 -10.17 -2.55
C TYR A 62 -12.94 -8.71 -2.09
N ILE A 63 -14.00 -7.93 -2.25
CA ILE A 63 -14.03 -6.50 -1.96
C ILE A 63 -15.04 -6.23 -0.85
N ASN A 64 -14.55 -5.74 0.29
CA ASN A 64 -15.37 -5.47 1.46
C ASN A 64 -15.02 -4.12 2.09
N GLN A 65 -14.91 -3.10 1.25
CA GLN A 65 -14.53 -1.76 1.63
C GLN A 65 -15.63 -1.08 2.46
N GLY A 66 -15.32 -0.18 3.40
CA GLY A 66 -16.33 0.73 3.95
C GLY A 66 -17.35 0.06 4.87
N ASN A 67 -16.93 -0.97 5.63
CA ASN A 67 -17.73 -1.67 6.62
C ASN A 67 -17.22 -1.36 8.04
N ARG A 68 -17.71 -2.08 9.06
CA ARG A 68 -17.28 -1.91 10.47
C ARG A 68 -16.30 -2.99 10.91
N ILE A 69 -15.40 -3.43 10.01
CA ILE A 69 -14.38 -4.42 10.34
C ILE A 69 -13.29 -3.75 11.19
N GLY A 70 -13.12 -4.20 12.42
CA GLY A 70 -12.04 -3.82 13.32
C GLY A 70 -10.95 -4.90 13.40
N ASP A 71 -10.14 -4.82 14.45
CA ASP A 71 -9.00 -5.72 14.67
C ASP A 71 -9.42 -7.18 14.92
N GLU A 72 -10.48 -7.38 15.70
CA GLU A 72 -11.01 -8.72 15.99
C GLU A 72 -11.60 -9.36 14.74
N GLU A 73 -12.31 -8.59 13.91
CA GLU A 73 -12.90 -9.10 12.68
C GLU A 73 -11.82 -9.41 11.63
N ALA A 74 -10.74 -8.62 11.58
CA ALA A 74 -9.59 -8.88 10.72
C ALA A 74 -8.94 -10.26 11.01
N LYS A 75 -9.02 -10.74 12.26
CA LYS A 75 -8.58 -12.09 12.63
C LYS A 75 -9.33 -13.18 11.87
N TYR A 76 -10.65 -13.04 11.69
CA TYR A 76 -11.43 -14.02 10.93
C TYR A 76 -10.93 -14.11 9.48
N PHE A 77 -10.70 -12.96 8.83
CA PHE A 77 -10.15 -12.93 7.49
C PHE A 77 -8.73 -13.51 7.44
N ALA A 78 -7.88 -13.24 8.42
CA ALA A 78 -6.56 -13.84 8.52
C ALA A 78 -6.61 -15.38 8.61
N ASP A 79 -7.50 -15.93 9.43
CA ASP A 79 -7.67 -17.38 9.55
C ASP A 79 -8.24 -17.99 8.27
N ALA A 80 -9.14 -17.29 7.57
CA ALA A 80 -9.60 -17.67 6.24
C ALA A 80 -8.45 -17.70 5.21
N LEU A 81 -7.57 -16.69 5.21
CA LEU A 81 -6.42 -16.61 4.30
C LEU A 81 -5.40 -17.72 4.48
N LYS A 82 -5.21 -18.22 5.72
CA LYS A 82 -4.31 -19.37 5.97
C LYS A 82 -4.79 -20.62 5.23
N MET A 83 -6.11 -20.79 5.11
CA MET A 83 -6.77 -21.98 4.59
C MET A 83 -7.14 -21.86 3.11
N ASN A 84 -7.54 -20.67 2.66
CA ASN A 84 -7.94 -20.45 1.27
C ASN A 84 -6.70 -20.49 0.35
N LYS A 85 -6.74 -21.35 -0.69
CA LYS A 85 -5.64 -21.55 -1.65
C LYS A 85 -5.99 -21.08 -3.06
N THR A 86 -7.03 -20.28 -3.22
CA THR A 86 -7.50 -19.76 -4.52
C THR A 86 -7.70 -18.25 -4.53
N LEU A 87 -7.86 -17.61 -3.37
CA LEU A 87 -8.05 -16.18 -3.29
C LEU A 87 -6.75 -15.46 -3.67
N THR A 88 -6.86 -14.57 -4.67
CA THR A 88 -5.71 -13.81 -5.19
C THR A 88 -5.76 -12.34 -4.81
N THR A 89 -6.94 -11.81 -4.48
CA THR A 89 -7.13 -10.37 -4.23
C THR A 89 -8.09 -10.17 -3.06
N LEU A 90 -7.62 -9.43 -2.05
CA LEU A 90 -8.40 -9.06 -0.88
C LEU A 90 -8.38 -7.54 -0.71
N ASN A 91 -9.56 -6.92 -0.70
CA ASN A 91 -9.73 -5.51 -0.40
C ASN A 91 -10.55 -5.32 0.89
N LEU A 92 -9.88 -4.81 1.92
CA LEU A 92 -10.43 -4.45 3.23
C LEU A 92 -10.26 -2.94 3.49
N SER A 93 -10.21 -2.12 2.46
CA SER A 93 -10.02 -0.67 2.59
C SER A 93 -11.19 0.03 3.30
N ARG A 94 -10.98 1.25 3.80
CA ARG A 94 -12.02 2.07 4.49
C ARG A 94 -12.71 1.32 5.65
N ASN A 95 -11.98 0.50 6.39
CA ASN A 95 -12.48 -0.16 7.59
C ASN A 95 -11.83 0.46 8.84
N SER A 96 -11.91 -0.19 10.00
CA SER A 96 -11.32 0.27 11.26
C SER A 96 -10.18 -0.62 11.74
N ILE A 97 -9.45 -1.26 10.82
CA ILE A 97 -8.32 -2.15 11.12
C ILE A 97 -7.15 -1.31 11.62
N GLY A 98 -6.63 -1.63 12.79
CA GLY A 98 -5.44 -1.05 13.42
C GLY A 98 -4.26 -2.03 13.44
N ASN A 99 -3.33 -1.77 14.36
CA ASN A 99 -2.07 -2.52 14.46
C ASN A 99 -2.28 -4.00 14.82
N ILE A 100 -3.32 -4.33 15.59
CA ILE A 100 -3.59 -5.71 16.01
C ILE A 100 -4.20 -6.50 14.85
N GLY A 101 -5.16 -5.92 14.13
CA GLY A 101 -5.79 -6.58 12.99
C GLY A 101 -4.80 -6.81 11.85
N VAL A 102 -3.94 -5.84 11.56
CA VAL A 102 -2.90 -6.01 10.54
C VAL A 102 -1.83 -7.03 10.96
N LYS A 103 -1.55 -7.19 12.25
CA LYS A 103 -0.70 -8.29 12.74
C LYS A 103 -1.27 -9.65 12.36
N TYR A 104 -2.57 -9.88 12.61
CA TYR A 104 -3.21 -11.14 12.22
C TYR A 104 -3.12 -11.39 10.71
N LEU A 105 -3.39 -10.36 9.91
CA LEU A 105 -3.27 -10.45 8.45
C LEU A 105 -1.83 -10.74 8.01
N SER A 106 -0.83 -10.14 8.67
CA SER A 106 0.59 -10.35 8.39
C SER A 106 1.03 -11.78 8.73
N ASP A 107 0.58 -12.33 9.85
CA ASP A 107 0.84 -13.72 10.24
C ASP A 107 0.25 -14.71 9.22
N ALA A 108 -0.93 -14.42 8.67
CA ALA A 108 -1.52 -15.20 7.59
C ALA A 108 -0.74 -15.06 6.28
N LEU A 109 -0.31 -13.85 5.95
CA LEU A 109 0.41 -13.53 4.72
C LEU A 109 1.77 -14.24 4.64
N GLN A 110 2.48 -14.41 5.76
CA GLN A 110 3.77 -15.12 5.82
C GLN A 110 3.74 -16.50 5.15
N ASN A 111 2.61 -17.22 5.27
CA ASN A 111 2.45 -18.58 4.74
C ASN A 111 1.43 -18.66 3.59
N ASN A 112 0.79 -17.55 3.23
CA ASN A 112 -0.13 -17.52 2.10
C ASN A 112 0.66 -17.41 0.79
N THR A 113 0.34 -18.28 -0.16
CA THR A 113 1.06 -18.39 -1.44
C THR A 113 0.16 -18.06 -2.64
N THR A 114 -0.93 -17.33 -2.43
CA THR A 114 -1.95 -17.11 -3.47
C THR A 114 -2.36 -15.66 -3.60
N ILE A 115 -2.37 -14.91 -2.50
CA ILE A 115 -2.67 -13.48 -2.48
C ILE A 115 -1.56 -12.73 -3.22
N THR A 116 -1.96 -12.03 -4.27
CA THR A 116 -1.12 -11.16 -5.09
C THR A 116 -1.46 -9.69 -4.90
N ILE A 117 -2.67 -9.37 -4.46
CA ILE A 117 -3.14 -8.00 -4.22
C ILE A 117 -3.81 -7.92 -2.84
N LEU A 118 -3.31 -7.03 -2.00
CA LEU A 118 -3.89 -6.71 -0.70
C LEU A 118 -4.11 -5.19 -0.60
N ASP A 119 -5.36 -4.78 -0.38
CA ASP A 119 -5.73 -3.38 -0.18
C ASP A 119 -6.24 -3.17 1.25
N LEU A 120 -5.46 -2.41 2.01
CA LEU A 120 -5.71 -1.99 3.39
C LEU A 120 -5.78 -0.46 3.51
N SER A 121 -6.00 0.25 2.40
CA SER A 121 -6.09 1.71 2.42
C SER A 121 -7.21 2.23 3.33
N TRP A 122 -7.08 3.44 3.85
CA TRP A 122 -8.05 4.14 4.67
C TRP A 122 -8.46 3.36 5.92
N ASN A 123 -7.49 2.75 6.59
CA ASN A 123 -7.64 2.08 7.89
C ASN A 123 -6.92 2.91 8.98
N ARG A 124 -6.61 2.31 10.13
CA ARG A 124 -5.96 2.96 11.28
C ARG A 124 -4.59 2.33 11.59
N ILE A 125 -3.89 1.86 10.56
CA ILE A 125 -2.59 1.21 10.68
C ILE A 125 -1.51 2.26 10.96
N GLU A 126 -0.66 2.02 11.94
CA GLU A 126 0.45 2.88 12.35
C GLU A 126 1.79 2.12 12.19
N ASP A 127 2.92 2.77 12.51
CA ASP A 127 4.28 2.22 12.36
C ASP A 127 4.45 0.81 12.95
N PHE A 128 3.88 0.57 14.12
CA PHE A 128 3.97 -0.72 14.79
C PHE A 128 3.21 -1.82 14.02
N GLY A 129 2.06 -1.50 13.43
CA GLY A 129 1.33 -2.42 12.57
C GLY A 129 2.10 -2.73 11.28
N VAL A 130 2.75 -1.73 10.70
CA VAL A 130 3.58 -1.87 9.50
C VAL A 130 4.79 -2.77 9.72
N GLN A 131 5.39 -2.77 10.92
CA GLN A 131 6.48 -3.69 11.23
C GLN A 131 6.10 -5.15 10.94
N TYR A 132 4.89 -5.57 11.32
CA TYR A 132 4.41 -6.92 11.04
C TYR A 132 4.25 -7.20 9.55
N LEU A 133 3.74 -6.23 8.78
CA LEU A 133 3.65 -6.36 7.32
C LEU A 133 5.03 -6.49 6.68
N ALA A 134 5.97 -5.66 7.11
CA ALA A 134 7.35 -5.70 6.64
C ALA A 134 8.01 -7.05 6.93
N ASP A 135 7.87 -7.56 8.15
CA ASP A 135 8.40 -8.89 8.52
C ASP A 135 7.74 -10.00 7.69
N ALA A 136 6.44 -9.90 7.41
CA ALA A 136 5.75 -10.85 6.54
C ALA A 136 6.24 -10.80 5.09
N LEU A 137 6.47 -9.60 4.56
CA LEU A 137 6.96 -9.39 3.19
C LEU A 137 8.34 -10.01 2.95
N ARG A 138 9.23 -10.04 3.94
CA ARG A 138 10.55 -10.69 3.78
C ARG A 138 10.45 -12.14 3.32
N ASN A 139 9.43 -12.85 3.82
CA ASN A 139 9.22 -14.26 3.53
C ASN A 139 8.15 -14.50 2.46
N ASN A 140 7.19 -13.59 2.30
CA ASN A 140 6.15 -13.73 1.29
C ASN A 140 6.72 -13.56 -0.13
N GLN A 141 6.50 -14.56 -0.98
CA GLN A 141 6.99 -14.59 -2.37
C GLN A 141 5.84 -14.52 -3.40
N THR A 142 4.70 -13.94 -3.03
CA THR A 142 3.51 -13.94 -3.89
C THR A 142 2.80 -12.61 -3.97
N LEU A 143 2.92 -11.75 -2.96
CA LEU A 143 2.27 -10.45 -2.95
C LEU A 143 2.97 -9.52 -3.94
N ILE A 144 2.20 -8.99 -4.88
CA ILE A 144 2.66 -8.11 -5.95
C ILE A 144 2.27 -6.66 -5.67
N ASN A 145 1.09 -6.44 -5.10
CA ASN A 145 0.54 -5.12 -4.80
C ASN A 145 0.05 -5.02 -3.36
N LEU A 146 0.57 -4.05 -2.62
CA LEU A 146 0.14 -3.68 -1.28
C LEU A 146 -0.30 -2.22 -1.27
N ASN A 147 -1.58 -1.96 -0.98
CA ASN A 147 -2.11 -0.61 -0.80
C ASN A 147 -2.35 -0.30 0.67
N LEU A 148 -1.69 0.74 1.16
CA LEU A 148 -1.78 1.27 2.52
C LEU A 148 -2.14 2.76 2.54
N GLU A 149 -2.63 3.33 1.44
CA GLU A 149 -3.03 4.73 1.35
C GLU A 149 -3.91 5.17 2.53
N GLY A 150 -3.81 6.39 3.04
CA GLY A 150 -4.75 6.93 4.03
C GLY A 150 -4.71 6.26 5.40
N ASN A 151 -3.59 5.62 5.77
CA ASN A 151 -3.35 5.12 7.12
C ASN A 151 -2.55 6.16 7.94
N ARG A 152 -1.82 5.76 8.99
CA ARG A 152 -1.07 6.64 9.89
C ARG A 152 0.41 6.24 9.98
N ILE A 153 0.97 5.80 8.86
CA ILE A 153 2.33 5.28 8.76
C ILE A 153 3.31 6.45 8.68
N GLN A 154 4.19 6.56 9.68
CA GLN A 154 5.24 7.56 9.82
C GLN A 154 6.62 7.01 9.39
N ASN A 155 7.67 7.75 9.74
CA ASN A 155 9.04 7.48 9.32
C ASN A 155 9.57 6.12 9.81
N ASN A 156 9.15 5.63 10.97
CA ASN A 156 9.62 4.31 11.42
C ASN A 156 8.94 3.19 10.63
N GLY A 157 7.68 3.37 10.24
CA GLY A 157 6.98 2.46 9.33
C GLY A 157 7.69 2.35 7.98
N LEU A 158 8.13 3.48 7.42
CA LEU A 158 8.91 3.50 6.17
C LEU A 158 10.23 2.74 6.31
N LYS A 159 10.95 2.88 7.44
CA LYS A 159 12.19 2.11 7.72
C LYS A 159 11.95 0.60 7.72
N TYR A 160 10.82 0.13 8.26
CA TYR A 160 10.53 -1.30 8.26
C TYR A 160 10.32 -1.82 6.84
N PHE A 161 9.57 -1.10 6.00
CA PHE A 161 9.42 -1.46 4.59
C PHE A 161 10.73 -1.39 3.82
N ALA A 162 11.55 -0.35 4.03
CA ALA A 162 12.88 -0.24 3.41
C ALA A 162 13.67 -1.53 3.60
N ASN A 163 13.80 -1.94 4.86
CA ASN A 163 14.53 -3.14 5.23
C ASN A 163 13.92 -4.42 4.66
N ALA A 164 12.59 -4.54 4.65
CA ALA A 164 11.94 -5.74 4.12
C ALA A 164 12.04 -5.87 2.59
N LEU A 165 12.05 -4.75 1.88
CA LEU A 165 12.11 -4.72 0.42
C LEU A 165 13.49 -5.04 -0.13
N ILE A 166 14.54 -5.00 0.69
CA ILE A 166 15.87 -5.51 0.33
C ILE A 166 15.79 -7.01 -0.02
N ASP A 167 15.07 -7.78 0.81
CA ASP A 167 14.96 -9.22 0.67
C ASP A 167 13.76 -9.66 -0.19
N ASN A 168 12.68 -8.87 -0.20
CA ASN A 168 11.48 -9.19 -0.95
C ASN A 168 11.70 -8.97 -2.47
N LYS A 169 11.39 -10.01 -3.26
CA LYS A 169 11.61 -10.01 -4.71
C LYS A 169 10.33 -9.98 -5.53
N THR A 170 9.17 -9.86 -4.89
CA THR A 170 7.88 -10.15 -5.53
C THR A 170 6.91 -8.98 -5.48
N LEU A 171 7.05 -8.10 -4.49
CA LEU A 171 6.31 -6.86 -4.42
C LEU A 171 6.79 -5.92 -5.52
N ILE A 172 5.83 -5.46 -6.33
CA ILE A 172 6.07 -4.56 -7.46
C ILE A 172 5.53 -3.17 -7.12
N HIS A 173 4.41 -3.11 -6.40
CA HIS A 173 3.72 -1.88 -6.06
C HIS A 173 3.44 -1.79 -4.55
N LEU A 174 3.92 -0.69 -3.95
CA LEU A 174 3.61 -0.29 -2.58
C LEU A 174 3.00 1.12 -2.61
N GLU A 175 1.72 1.23 -2.29
CA GLU A 175 1.00 2.51 -2.22
C GLU A 175 0.92 2.98 -0.77
N LEU A 176 1.48 4.16 -0.50
CA LEU A 176 1.63 4.75 0.84
C LEU A 176 1.12 6.19 0.88
N LYS A 177 0.36 6.65 -0.12
CA LYS A 177 -0.26 7.97 -0.15
C LYS A 177 -1.02 8.31 1.14
N GLU A 178 -1.05 9.57 1.57
CA GLU A 178 -1.87 10.03 2.73
C GLU A 178 -1.64 9.34 4.10
N ASN A 179 -0.42 8.90 4.40
CA ASN A 179 -0.01 8.22 5.65
C ASN A 179 0.67 9.09 6.73
N LEU A 180 1.16 10.29 6.38
CA LEU A 180 1.95 11.14 7.29
C LEU A 180 1.08 12.22 7.98
N GLY A 181 0.46 11.84 9.10
CA GLY A 181 -0.47 12.67 9.87
C GLY A 181 0.13 13.78 10.73
N SER A 182 1.42 13.76 11.07
CA SER A 182 2.03 14.81 11.90
C SER A 182 3.55 14.84 11.78
N TYR A 183 4.12 16.04 11.63
CA TYR A 183 5.56 16.31 11.69
C TYR A 183 6.21 15.60 12.89
N SER A 184 7.20 14.74 12.65
CA SER A 184 8.14 14.27 13.66
C SER A 184 9.54 14.09 13.03
N PRO A 185 10.48 15.03 13.25
CA PRO A 185 11.82 14.94 12.68
C PRO A 185 12.62 13.84 13.39
N VAL A 186 13.07 12.82 12.65
CA VAL A 186 14.00 11.83 13.20
C VAL A 186 15.13 11.55 12.20
N ALA A 187 16.35 11.89 12.58
CA ALA A 187 17.58 11.37 11.98
C ALA A 187 17.78 9.93 12.47
N GLY A 188 17.78 8.96 11.55
CA GLY A 188 18.15 7.56 11.82
C GLY A 188 19.25 7.10 10.87
N PRO A 189 19.97 6.01 11.20
CA PRO A 189 21.13 5.57 10.42
C PRO A 189 20.74 5.15 9.00
N VAL A 190 21.62 5.47 8.06
CA VAL A 190 21.53 5.25 6.61
C VAL A 190 21.98 3.83 6.28
N ILE A 191 21.11 2.99 5.73
CA ILE A 191 21.45 1.70 5.16
C ILE A 191 21.45 1.82 3.63
N GLN A 192 22.64 1.81 3.06
CA GLN A 192 22.86 1.75 1.62
C GLN A 192 22.78 0.28 1.17
N THR A 193 21.81 -0.07 0.31
CA THR A 193 21.66 -1.46 -0.19
C THR A 193 21.67 -1.54 -1.72
N ARG A 194 21.87 -2.78 -2.22
CA ARG A 194 21.93 -3.20 -3.63
C ARG A 194 20.81 -4.20 -3.91
N ASN A 195 19.75 -3.82 -4.61
CA ASN A 195 18.60 -4.66 -4.94
C ASN A 195 18.48 -4.81 -6.46
N GLU A 196 18.96 -5.95 -6.93
CA GLU A 196 18.80 -6.38 -8.31
C GLU A 196 17.52 -7.22 -8.43
N LYS A 197 16.35 -6.60 -8.74
CA LYS A 197 15.57 -6.89 -9.97
C LYS A 197 14.03 -6.66 -10.01
N THR A 198 13.27 -6.27 -8.98
CA THR A 198 11.78 -6.33 -9.14
C THR A 198 10.92 -5.20 -8.58
N PHE A 199 11.42 -4.37 -7.67
CA PHE A 199 10.58 -3.34 -7.07
C PHE A 199 10.44 -2.11 -7.99
N THR A 200 9.21 -1.86 -8.47
CA THR A 200 8.98 -1.02 -9.66
C THR A 200 8.27 0.30 -9.32
N LYS A 201 7.48 0.41 -8.24
CA LYS A 201 6.77 1.66 -7.91
C LYS A 201 6.40 1.82 -6.42
N ILE A 202 6.88 2.91 -5.81
CA ILE A 202 6.35 3.48 -4.55
C ILE A 202 5.53 4.72 -4.87
N ASN A 203 4.37 4.87 -4.24
CA ASN A 203 3.65 6.15 -4.23
C ASN A 203 3.61 6.72 -2.81
N LEU A 204 4.11 7.95 -2.66
CA LEU A 204 4.19 8.70 -1.40
C LEU A 204 3.44 10.04 -1.49
N GLN A 205 2.46 10.17 -2.37
CA GLN A 205 1.68 11.40 -2.54
C GLN A 205 0.99 11.84 -1.25
N GLN A 206 0.78 13.15 -1.09
CA GLN A 206 0.00 13.74 0.02
C GLN A 206 0.48 13.34 1.43
N ASN A 207 1.77 13.01 1.56
CA ASN A 207 2.41 12.62 2.80
C ASN A 207 3.06 13.79 3.56
N LYS A 208 2.75 15.06 3.28
CA LYS A 208 3.44 16.21 3.94
C LYS A 208 4.96 15.97 4.12
N VAL A 209 5.62 15.41 3.09
CA VAL A 209 7.00 14.94 3.18
C VAL A 209 7.88 16.15 3.48
N GLY A 210 8.38 16.25 4.70
CA GLY A 210 9.29 17.32 5.07
C GLY A 210 10.69 17.08 4.52
N ASP A 211 11.55 18.08 4.70
CA ASP A 211 12.91 18.08 4.16
C ASP A 211 13.76 16.89 4.63
N ASN A 212 13.47 16.37 5.84
CA ASN A 212 14.19 15.23 6.43
C ASN A 212 13.68 13.87 5.94
N GLU A 213 12.39 13.76 5.64
CA GLU A 213 11.73 12.56 5.12
C GLU A 213 12.13 12.32 3.67
N ALA A 214 12.19 13.40 2.88
CA ALA A 214 12.71 13.39 1.52
C ALA A 214 14.18 12.94 1.47
N ARG A 215 15.01 13.40 2.42
CA ARG A 215 16.41 12.96 2.59
C ARG A 215 16.51 11.48 2.98
N PHE A 216 15.68 11.03 3.93
CA PHE A 216 15.65 9.61 4.33
C PHE A 216 15.27 8.70 3.15
N LEU A 217 14.26 9.10 2.36
CA LEU A 217 13.89 8.40 1.13
C LEU A 217 15.02 8.43 0.10
N ALA A 218 15.72 9.57 -0.04
CA ALA A 218 16.87 9.75 -0.91
C ALA A 218 18.03 8.81 -0.60
N ASP A 219 18.42 8.75 0.67
CA ASP A 219 19.60 8.02 1.11
C ASP A 219 19.38 6.50 1.18
N GLU A 220 18.16 6.05 1.51
CA GLU A 220 17.84 4.61 1.64
C GLU A 220 17.18 3.98 0.41
N PHE A 221 16.28 4.68 -0.28
CA PHE A 221 15.44 4.07 -1.31
C PHE A 221 15.86 4.41 -2.77
N LEU A 222 16.52 5.54 -3.02
CA LEU A 222 16.67 6.07 -4.39
C LEU A 222 17.81 5.48 -5.21
N GLY A 223 18.83 4.90 -4.60
CA GLY A 223 19.93 4.26 -5.33
C GLY A 223 19.47 3.08 -6.22
N GLU A 224 18.26 2.57 -5.99
CA GLU A 224 17.84 1.21 -6.36
C GLU A 224 16.57 1.15 -7.21
N LEU A 225 15.75 2.22 -7.21
CA LEU A 225 14.40 2.23 -7.80
C LEU A 225 14.43 2.31 -9.33
N ARG A 226 13.74 1.38 -10.02
CA ARG A 226 13.72 1.30 -11.49
C ARG A 226 12.64 2.15 -12.17
N SER A 227 11.61 2.63 -11.48
CA SER A 227 10.68 3.58 -12.11
C SER A 227 9.88 4.46 -11.15
N THR A 228 9.88 5.75 -11.49
CA THR A 228 8.98 6.81 -11.04
C THR A 228 8.86 6.96 -9.54
N LEU A 229 9.70 7.84 -9.00
CA LEU A 229 9.68 8.15 -7.59
C LEU A 229 8.41 8.90 -7.14
N ILE A 230 7.74 9.62 -8.04
CA ILE A 230 6.69 10.54 -7.66
C ILE A 230 5.78 10.67 -8.89
N THR A 231 4.49 10.37 -8.77
CA THR A 231 3.49 10.66 -9.80
C THR A 231 2.87 12.04 -9.58
N PRO A 232 2.38 12.70 -10.64
CA PRO A 232 1.81 14.05 -10.53
C PRO A 232 0.48 13.99 -9.78
N ASP A 233 0.34 14.70 -8.66
CA ASP A 233 -0.96 15.09 -8.14
C ASP A 233 -0.88 16.46 -7.44
N HIS A 234 -2.02 17.12 -7.37
CA HIS A 234 -2.28 18.55 -7.16
C HIS A 234 -2.03 19.08 -5.74
N GLN A 235 -1.36 18.34 -4.86
CA GLN A 235 -1.08 18.80 -3.50
C GLN A 235 0.41 18.73 -3.13
N LEU A 236 0.92 19.90 -2.76
CA LEU A 236 2.33 20.23 -2.51
C LEU A 236 2.99 19.27 -1.53
N ASN A 237 4.00 18.51 -1.97
CA ASN A 237 4.89 17.78 -1.07
C ASN A 237 5.90 18.71 -0.34
N ARG A 238 5.79 20.04 -0.51
CA ARG A 238 6.61 21.08 0.15
C ARG A 238 8.14 20.93 0.03
N ILE A 239 8.68 20.03 -0.80
CA ILE A 239 10.12 19.82 -0.97
C ILE A 239 10.78 21.12 -1.44
N GLY A 240 11.85 21.55 -0.75
CA GLY A 240 12.67 22.72 -1.06
C GLY A 240 13.84 22.43 -2.00
N ASP A 241 14.65 23.47 -2.28
CA ASP A 241 15.77 23.39 -3.23
C ASP A 241 16.91 22.48 -2.78
N THR A 242 17.30 22.58 -1.51
CA THR A 242 18.41 21.80 -0.95
C THR A 242 18.15 20.30 -1.12
N GLU A 243 16.90 19.91 -0.89
CA GLU A 243 16.43 18.53 -0.87
C GLU A 243 16.21 18.00 -2.28
N ALA A 244 15.62 18.82 -3.16
CA ALA A 244 15.51 18.49 -4.57
C ALA A 244 16.89 18.22 -5.20
N GLN A 245 17.91 18.98 -4.80
CA GLN A 245 19.28 18.76 -5.25
C GLN A 245 19.92 17.48 -4.67
N GLN A 246 19.60 17.13 -3.42
CA GLN A 246 20.06 15.89 -2.80
C GLN A 246 19.41 14.65 -3.42
N ILE A 247 18.08 14.67 -3.60
CA ILE A 247 17.32 13.65 -4.35
C ILE A 247 17.93 13.48 -5.73
N ALA A 248 18.22 14.58 -6.42
CA ALA A 248 18.81 14.52 -7.74
C ALA A 248 20.21 13.91 -7.74
N SER A 249 21.02 14.24 -6.73
CA SER A 249 22.37 13.68 -6.56
C SER A 249 22.34 12.18 -6.27
N ALA A 250 21.41 11.72 -5.42
CA ALA A 250 21.21 10.30 -5.13
C ALA A 250 20.73 9.50 -6.36
N LEU A 251 19.91 10.13 -7.21
CA LEU A 251 19.36 9.52 -8.42
C LEU A 251 20.28 9.58 -9.64
N LYS A 252 21.31 10.43 -9.63
CA LYS A 252 22.21 10.68 -10.77
C LYS A 252 22.85 9.40 -11.34
N ASN A 253 23.17 8.44 -10.48
CA ASN A 253 23.80 7.17 -10.87
C ASN A 253 22.81 6.01 -11.01
N ASN A 254 21.51 6.25 -10.83
CA ASN A 254 20.50 5.21 -10.97
C ASN A 254 20.16 5.04 -12.47
N GLU A 255 20.85 4.11 -13.14
CA GLU A 255 20.65 3.78 -14.55
C GLU A 255 19.29 3.14 -14.84
N ALA A 256 18.64 2.58 -13.83
CA ALA A 256 17.37 1.88 -13.99
C ALA A 256 16.17 2.85 -13.98
N LEU A 257 16.28 4.01 -13.33
CA LEU A 257 15.24 5.02 -13.26
C LEU A 257 14.96 5.63 -14.65
N ASN A 258 13.77 5.37 -15.19
CA ASN A 258 13.40 5.88 -16.52
C ASN A 258 12.85 7.32 -16.51
N LYS A 259 12.16 7.72 -15.42
CA LYS A 259 11.63 9.09 -15.16
C LYS A 259 11.42 9.33 -13.65
N SER A 260 11.71 10.54 -13.17
CA SER A 260 11.41 11.04 -11.81
C SER A 260 10.66 12.37 -11.92
N ALA A 261 9.48 12.48 -11.30
CA ALA A 261 8.66 13.68 -11.39
C ALA A 261 8.70 14.46 -10.05
N LEU A 262 9.60 15.43 -9.91
CA LEU A 262 9.61 16.36 -8.76
C LEU A 262 8.53 17.45 -8.89
N VAL A 263 7.38 17.08 -9.45
CA VAL A 263 6.25 17.95 -9.80
C VAL A 263 5.57 18.48 -8.55
N ASN A 264 5.10 19.74 -8.58
CA ASN A 264 4.36 20.40 -7.50
C ASN A 264 5.11 20.48 -6.15
N ASN A 265 6.38 20.89 -6.18
CA ASN A 265 7.21 21.17 -4.99
C ASN A 265 7.66 22.63 -4.94
N LYS A 266 8.17 23.10 -3.79
CA LYS A 266 8.68 24.47 -3.60
C LYS A 266 10.13 24.60 -4.10
N ILE A 267 10.36 24.16 -5.33
CA ILE A 267 11.67 24.15 -5.97
C ILE A 267 11.79 25.39 -6.84
N SER A 268 12.84 26.20 -6.67
CA SER A 268 13.12 27.37 -7.48
C SER A 268 13.28 27.00 -8.95
N MET A 269 12.86 27.91 -9.83
CA MET A 269 13.02 27.73 -11.28
C MET A 269 14.49 27.55 -11.67
N GLU A 270 15.42 28.17 -10.96
CA GLU A 270 16.86 28.01 -11.20
C GLU A 270 17.30 26.55 -10.99
N LEU A 271 16.93 25.95 -9.86
CA LEU A 271 17.27 24.56 -9.59
C LEU A 271 16.53 23.60 -10.53
N GLN A 272 15.25 23.85 -10.83
CA GLN A 272 14.50 23.03 -11.80
C GLN A 272 15.20 23.01 -13.16
N ASN A 273 15.64 24.17 -13.66
CA ASN A 273 16.32 24.27 -14.94
C ASN A 273 17.68 23.57 -14.92
N ARG A 274 18.46 23.75 -13.85
CA ARG A 274 19.74 23.06 -13.70
C ARG A 274 19.58 21.54 -13.69
N LEU A 275 18.65 21.02 -12.88
CA LEU A 275 18.41 19.57 -12.79
C LEU A 275 17.90 18.97 -14.10
N LYS A 276 17.03 19.68 -14.84
CA LYS A 276 16.59 19.27 -16.20
C LYS A 276 17.77 19.15 -17.19
N THR A 277 18.78 20.01 -17.05
CA THR A 277 19.96 19.99 -17.92
C THR A 277 20.99 18.94 -17.51
N GLU A 278 21.04 18.59 -16.21
CA GLU A 278 22.00 17.62 -15.67
C GLU A 278 21.58 16.17 -15.91
N ASP A 279 20.28 15.86 -15.88
CA ASP A 279 19.75 14.52 -16.15
C ASP A 279 18.31 14.60 -16.69
N ASN A 280 18.09 13.98 -17.85
CA ASN A 280 16.80 14.00 -18.56
C ASN A 280 15.69 13.21 -17.84
N LYS A 281 16.03 12.48 -16.79
CA LYS A 281 15.06 11.77 -15.95
C LYS A 281 14.23 12.72 -15.11
N PHE A 282 14.70 13.93 -14.80
CA PHE A 282 13.96 14.88 -13.96
C PHE A 282 12.92 15.68 -14.76
N TYR A 283 11.65 15.47 -14.43
CA TYR A 283 10.55 16.25 -14.97
C TYR A 283 9.93 17.14 -13.88
N PHE A 284 9.79 18.41 -14.21
CA PHE A 284 9.13 19.42 -13.38
C PHE A 284 8.07 20.11 -14.25
N SER A 285 6.79 19.78 -14.04
CA SER A 285 5.66 20.54 -14.58
C SER A 285 5.17 21.52 -13.52
N VAL A 286 5.09 22.78 -13.89
CA VAL A 286 4.30 23.78 -13.16
C VAL A 286 2.88 23.62 -13.69
N PHE A 287 1.98 23.02 -12.92
CA PHE A 287 0.57 23.32 -13.15
C PHE A 287 0.35 24.72 -12.57
N TYR A 288 0.08 25.69 -13.44
CA TYR A 288 -0.40 26.99 -13.03
C TYR A 288 -1.65 26.77 -12.18
N ILE A 289 -1.54 26.98 -10.86
CA ILE A 289 -2.71 27.29 -10.05
C ILE A 289 -3.01 28.74 -10.42
N PHE A 290 -4.06 28.94 -11.22
CA PHE A 290 -4.76 30.21 -11.20
C PHE A 290 -5.38 30.30 -9.80
N ASP A 291 -4.76 31.07 -8.92
CA ASP A 291 -5.43 31.53 -7.71
C ASP A 291 -6.46 32.57 -8.16
N ASP A 292 -7.75 32.19 -8.15
CA ASP A 292 -8.91 33.08 -8.01
C ASP A 292 -9.76 32.57 -6.85
#